data_AF-A0A6M0AJG1-F1
#
_entry.id   AF-A0A6M0AJG1-F1
#
_cell.length_a   1.000
_cell.length_b   1.000
_cell.length_c   1.000
_cell.angle_alpha   90.00
_cell.angle_beta   90.00
_cell.angle_gamma   90.00
#
_symmetry.space_group_name_H-M   'P 1'
#
loop_
_entity.id
_entity.type
_entity.pdbx_description
1 polymer ?
#
loop_
_entity_poly.entity_id
_entity_poly.type
_entity_poly.pdbx_seq_one_letter_code
_entity_poly.pdbx_strand_id
1 'polypeptide(L)'
;MTTDLSKPPALDLAPLVDLNKYDSSQFDRGRPRWLVLIWWLVQAIAFPLSLHNFNGFRRWLLQLFGAKIGNNVVIRPTARFTYPWKVDIGDYSWIGDDVVFYSVDR
;
A
#
# COMPACT_ATOMS: atom_id res chain seq x y z
N MET A 1 -35.24 -4.39 7.44
CA MET A 1 -35.03 -4.85 6.05
C MET A 1 -34.17 -6.11 6.15
N THR A 2 -34.78 -7.29 6.08
CA THR A 2 -34.10 -8.58 6.21
C THR A 2 -33.62 -9.02 4.82
N THR A 3 -32.32 -8.92 4.55
CA THR A 3 -31.74 -9.39 3.29
C THR A 3 -31.74 -10.91 3.29
N ASP A 4 -32.57 -11.52 2.45
CA ASP A 4 -32.63 -12.97 2.27
C ASP A 4 -31.35 -13.46 1.55
N LEU A 5 -30.45 -14.07 2.32
CA LEU A 5 -29.16 -14.60 1.84
C LEU A 5 -29.28 -15.92 1.06
N SER A 6 -30.48 -16.50 0.94
CA SER A 6 -30.71 -17.76 0.22
C SER A 6 -30.84 -17.57 -1.30
N LYS A 7 -31.08 -16.34 -1.77
CA LYS A 7 -31.17 -16.01 -3.18
C LYS A 7 -29.77 -15.80 -3.77
N PRO A 8 -29.40 -16.46 -4.88
CA PRO A 8 -28.12 -16.20 -5.52
C PRO A 8 -28.03 -14.73 -5.94
N PRO A 9 -26.83 -14.11 -5.89
CA PRO A 9 -26.67 -12.73 -6.31
C PRO A 9 -27.11 -12.61 -7.77
N ALA A 10 -27.94 -11.62 -8.07
CA ALA A 10 -28.42 -11.41 -9.42
C ALA A 10 -27.26 -10.84 -10.27
N LEU A 11 -26.55 -11.73 -10.97
CA LEU A 11 -25.38 -11.41 -11.79
C LEU A 11 -25.74 -10.72 -13.11
N ASP A 12 -27.01 -10.82 -13.52
CA ASP A 12 -27.51 -10.32 -14.81
C ASP A 12 -28.09 -8.89 -14.72
N LEU A 13 -27.92 -8.23 -13.57
CA LEU A 13 -28.37 -6.85 -13.38
C LEU A 13 -27.41 -5.89 -14.06
N ALA A 14 -27.95 -4.76 -14.52
CA ALA A 14 -27.12 -3.65 -14.98
C ALA A 14 -26.17 -3.23 -13.84
N PRO A 15 -24.85 -3.14 -14.11
CA PRO A 15 -23.88 -2.79 -13.07
C PRO A 15 -24.09 -1.34 -12.63
N LEU A 16 -23.88 -1.08 -11.34
CA LEU A 16 -23.92 0.28 -10.78
C LEU A 16 -22.85 1.19 -11.42
N VAL A 17 -21.68 0.62 -11.71
CA VAL A 17 -20.56 1.28 -12.38
C VAL A 17 -20.05 0.37 -13.49
N ASP A 18 -20.05 0.87 -14.73
CA ASP A 18 -19.54 0.15 -15.88
C ASP A 18 -18.01 0.27 -15.96
N LEU A 19 -17.31 -0.77 -15.53
CA LEU A 19 -15.85 -0.82 -15.51
C LEU A 19 -15.23 -0.87 -16.90
N ASN A 20 -15.99 -1.17 -17.97
CA ASN A 20 -15.47 -1.09 -19.34
C ASN A 20 -15.16 0.36 -19.76
N LYS A 21 -15.79 1.33 -19.09
CA LYS A 21 -15.56 2.76 -19.31
C LYS A 21 -14.51 3.33 -18.36
N TYR A 22 -13.89 2.51 -17.51
CA TYR A 22 -12.86 2.95 -16.60
C TYR A 22 -11.60 3.35 -17.39
N ASP A 23 -11.19 4.60 -17.24
CA ASP A 23 -9.96 5.12 -17.81
C ASP A 23 -8.97 5.48 -16.68
N SER A 24 -7.75 4.98 -16.81
CA SER A 24 -6.63 5.25 -15.89
C SER A 24 -5.52 6.08 -16.53
N SER A 25 -5.78 6.67 -17.70
CA SER A 25 -4.83 7.52 -18.44
C SER A 25 -4.29 8.69 -17.62
N GLN A 26 -5.11 9.23 -16.71
CA GLN A 26 -4.75 10.33 -15.81
C GLN A 26 -4.01 9.88 -14.54
N PHE A 27 -3.84 8.57 -14.33
CA PHE A 27 -3.18 8.06 -13.13
C PHE A 27 -1.66 8.22 -13.23
N ASP A 28 -1.14 9.20 -12.48
CA ASP A 28 0.30 9.36 -12.32
C ASP A 28 0.82 8.57 -11.11
N ARG A 29 1.84 7.74 -11.34
CA ARG A 29 2.55 7.02 -10.27
C ARG A 29 3.57 7.91 -9.56
N GLY A 30 3.94 9.06 -10.14
CA GLY A 30 4.95 10.00 -9.65
C GLY A 30 6.41 9.55 -9.84
N ARG A 31 6.66 8.29 -10.19
CA ARG A 31 7.99 7.71 -10.46
C ARG A 31 7.93 6.77 -11.66
N PRO A 32 9.06 6.54 -12.36
CA PRO A 32 9.09 5.66 -13.51
C PRO A 32 8.83 4.20 -13.12
N ARG A 33 8.26 3.43 -14.07
CA ARG A 33 7.79 2.06 -13.84
C ARG A 33 8.89 1.09 -13.39
N TRP A 34 10.12 1.29 -13.83
CA TRP A 34 11.26 0.47 -13.39
C TRP A 34 11.56 0.65 -11.90
N LEU A 35 11.38 1.86 -11.35
CA LEU A 35 11.63 2.14 -9.94
C LEU A 35 10.56 1.48 -9.07
N VAL A 36 9.32 1.42 -9.54
CA VAL A 36 8.23 0.66 -8.89
C VAL A 36 8.60 -0.82 -8.81
N LEU A 37 9.12 -1.41 -9.90
CA LEU A 37 9.53 -2.81 -9.91
C LEU A 37 10.70 -3.08 -8.95
N ILE A 38 11.70 -2.20 -8.93
CA ILE A 38 12.80 -2.28 -7.96
C ILE A 38 12.26 -2.21 -6.54
N TRP A 39 11.34 -1.28 -6.26
CA TRP A 39 10.72 -1.17 -4.95
C TRP A 39 9.97 -2.44 -4.57
N TRP A 40 9.17 -3.03 -5.46
CA TRP A 40 8.46 -4.27 -5.19
C TRP A 40 9.41 -5.41 -4.82
N LEU A 41 10.53 -5.55 -5.54
CA LEU A 41 11.55 -6.54 -5.24
C LEU A 41 12.22 -6.27 -3.89
N VAL A 42 12.64 -5.02 -3.66
CA VAL A 42 13.30 -4.59 -2.42
C VAL A 42 12.39 -4.84 -1.22
N GLN A 43 11.12 -4.45 -1.29
CA GLN A 43 10.15 -4.69 -0.23
C GLN A 43 9.94 -6.18 0.01
N ALA A 44 9.74 -6.97 -1.06
CA ALA A 44 9.47 -8.41 -0.95
C ALA A 44 10.61 -9.18 -0.26
N ILE A 45 11.86 -8.70 -0.39
CA ILE A 45 13.03 -9.33 0.25
C ILE A 45 13.29 -8.72 1.62
N ALA A 46 13.41 -7.39 1.70
CA ALA A 46 13.89 -6.69 2.88
C ALA A 46 12.90 -6.75 4.05
N PHE A 47 11.60 -6.72 3.79
CA PHE A 47 10.60 -6.70 4.87
C PHE A 47 10.50 -8.07 5.58
N PRO A 48 10.28 -9.19 4.88
CA PRO A 48 10.23 -10.51 5.54
C PRO A 48 11.55 -10.92 6.21
N LEU A 49 12.69 -10.52 5.63
CA LEU A 49 14.01 -10.87 6.18
C LEU A 49 14.41 -10.00 7.37
N SER A 50 13.78 -8.83 7.54
CA SER A 50 14.09 -7.94 8.65
C SER A 50 13.56 -8.47 9.98
N LEU A 51 14.45 -8.61 10.97
CA LEU A 51 14.06 -9.02 12.32
C LEU A 51 13.00 -8.09 12.91
N HIS A 52 12.22 -8.64 13.83
CA HIS A 52 11.08 -7.96 14.42
C HIS A 52 11.43 -6.58 15.01
N ASN A 53 12.57 -6.51 15.71
CA ASN A 53 13.01 -5.30 16.42
C ASN A 53 13.71 -4.27 15.51
N PHE A 54 14.02 -4.61 14.25
CA PHE A 54 14.73 -3.73 13.32
C PHE A 54 13.80 -2.76 12.58
N ASN A 55 13.04 -1.98 13.36
CA ASN A 55 12.16 -0.92 12.85
C ASN A 55 12.95 0.21 12.18
N GLY A 56 14.15 0.52 12.69
CA GLY A 56 15.03 1.54 12.10
C GLY A 56 15.44 1.23 10.66
N PHE A 57 15.72 -0.03 10.35
CA PHE A 57 16.08 -0.46 8.99
C PHE A 57 14.93 -0.24 8.00
N ARG A 58 13.70 -0.66 8.37
CA ARG A 58 12.52 -0.49 7.52
C ARG A 58 12.18 0.98 7.30
N ARG A 59 12.29 1.81 8.34
CA ARG A 59 12.14 3.28 8.23
C ARG A 59 13.14 3.88 7.25
N TRP A 60 14.42 3.58 7.45
CA TRP A 60 15.50 4.06 6.59
C TRP A 60 15.28 3.64 5.14
N LEU A 61 14.92 2.38 4.90
CA LEU A 61 14.66 1.86 3.57
C LEU A 61 13.49 2.58 2.88
N LEU A 62 12.38 2.81 3.60
CA LEU A 62 11.25 3.55 3.05
C LEU A 62 11.60 5.02 2.77
N GLN A 63 12.38 5.65 3.65
CA GLN A 63 12.88 7.02 3.45
C GLN A 63 13.79 7.12 2.23
N LEU A 64 14.64 6.12 1.95
CA LEU A 64 15.44 6.05 0.73
C LEU A 64 14.58 6.05 -0.54
N PHE A 65 13.42 5.38 -0.49
CA PHE A 65 12.46 5.38 -1.60
C PHE A 65 11.51 6.59 -1.58
N GLY A 66 11.76 7.58 -0.71
CA GLY A 66 11.08 8.88 -0.72
C GLY A 66 9.90 9.01 0.22
N ALA A 67 9.63 8.02 1.08
CA ALA A 67 8.63 8.18 2.13
C ALA A 67 9.07 9.24 3.14
N LYS A 68 8.13 10.05 3.63
CA LYS A 68 8.37 10.91 4.79
C LYS A 68 7.94 10.13 6.02
N ILE A 69 8.89 9.85 6.90
CA ILE A 69 8.64 9.05 8.11
C ILE A 69 9.28 9.78 9.28
N GLY A 70 8.46 10.03 10.30
CA GLY A 70 8.82 10.70 11.53
C GLY A 70 9.69 9.88 12.49
N ASN A 71 9.93 10.48 13.65
CA ASN A 71 10.68 9.92 14.76
C ASN A 71 9.94 8.77 15.42
N ASN A 72 10.67 7.72 15.84
CA ASN A 72 10.12 6.57 16.57
C ASN A 72 8.90 5.87 15.95
N VAL A 73 8.76 5.93 14.62
CA VAL A 73 7.75 5.15 13.92
C VAL A 73 8.11 3.66 13.94
N VAL A 74 7.15 2.83 14.32
CA VAL A 74 7.32 1.37 14.32
C VAL A 74 6.56 0.80 13.14
N ILE A 75 7.25 0.00 12.31
CA ILE A 75 6.69 -0.59 11.09
C ILE A 75 6.91 -2.08 11.17
N ARG A 76 5.82 -2.85 11.11
CA ARG A 76 5.90 -4.32 11.19
C ARG A 76 6.44 -4.94 9.90
N PRO A 77 7.11 -6.10 9.97
CA PRO A 77 7.66 -6.79 8.80
C PRO A 77 6.60 -7.17 7.74
N THR A 78 5.34 -7.32 8.14
CA THR A 78 4.22 -7.69 7.26
C THR A 78 3.60 -6.49 6.56
N ALA A 79 3.90 -5.26 6.99
CA ALA A 79 3.37 -4.06 6.34
C ALA A 79 3.85 -3.95 4.89
N ARG A 80 3.00 -3.39 4.02
CA ARG A 80 3.27 -3.23 2.58
C ARG A 80 2.94 -1.82 2.13
N PHE A 81 3.78 -1.28 1.25
CA PHE A 81 3.66 0.05 0.68
C PHE A 81 3.70 -0.06 -0.83
N THR A 82 2.66 0.40 -1.52
CA THR A 82 2.62 0.35 -2.98
C THR A 82 3.55 1.40 -3.60
N TYR A 83 3.52 2.62 -3.08
CA TYR A 83 4.30 3.76 -3.55
C TYR A 83 4.90 4.55 -2.36
N PRO A 84 6.11 4.20 -1.89
CA PRO A 84 6.70 4.81 -0.68
C PRO A 84 6.79 6.34 -0.77
N TRP A 85 7.16 6.88 -1.93
CA TRP A 85 7.29 8.33 -2.16
C TRP A 85 5.97 9.13 -2.04
N LYS A 86 4.82 8.46 -1.97
CA LYS A 86 3.50 9.06 -1.75
C LYS A 86 3.02 8.96 -0.30
N VAL A 87 3.85 8.45 0.61
CA VAL A 87 3.46 8.19 2.00
C VAL A 87 4.14 9.19 2.94
N ASP A 88 3.35 9.69 3.88
CA ASP A 88 3.79 10.50 5.01
C ASP A 88 3.28 9.87 6.32
N ILE A 89 4.18 9.65 7.28
CA ILE A 89 3.87 9.07 8.58
C ILE A 89 4.49 9.95 9.66
N GLY A 90 3.65 10.49 10.54
CA GLY A 90 4.06 11.36 11.64
C GLY A 90 4.81 10.62 12.76
N ASP A 91 5.45 11.40 13.62
CA ASP A 91 6.22 10.92 14.77
C ASP A 91 5.38 10.01 15.70
N TYR A 92 6.03 9.04 16.33
CA TYR A 92 5.46 8.12 17.33
C TYR A 92 4.26 7.28 16.83
N SER A 93 4.20 7.01 15.53
CA SER A 93 3.16 6.18 14.92
C SER A 93 3.52 4.68 14.91
N TRP A 94 2.50 3.82 15.00
CA TRP A 94 2.69 2.37 14.96
C TRP A 94 1.88 1.73 13.83
N ILE A 95 2.58 1.14 12.87
CA ILE A 95 2.00 0.45 11.73
C ILE A 95 2.01 -1.03 12.06
N GLY A 96 0.82 -1.59 12.27
CA GLY A 96 0.59 -2.97 12.69
C GLY A 96 0.87 -4.01 11.62
N ASP A 97 0.58 -5.27 11.96
CA ASP A 97 0.74 -6.38 11.04
C ASP A 97 -0.28 -6.31 9.89
N ASP A 98 0.14 -6.77 8.71
CA ASP A 98 -0.68 -6.92 7.50
C ASP A 98 -1.32 -5.61 6.99
N VAL A 99 -0.79 -4.46 7.41
CA VAL A 99 -1.21 -3.14 6.92
C VAL A 99 -0.70 -2.92 5.50
N VAL A 100 -1.61 -2.52 4.60
CA VAL A 100 -1.30 -2.20 3.20
C VAL A 100 -1.57 -0.73 2.91
N PHE A 101 -0.53 0.03 2.59
CA PHE A 101 -0.61 1.41 2.12
C PHE A 101 -0.75 1.46 0.61
N TYR A 102 -1.97 1.71 0.15
CA TYR A 102 -2.30 1.94 -1.26
C TYR A 102 -2.54 3.43 -1.54
N SER A 103 -1.49 4.24 -1.44
CA SER A 103 -1.55 5.69 -1.64
C SER A 103 -1.41 6.06 -3.12
N VAL A 104 -2.53 6.32 -3.78
CA VAL A 104 -2.59 6.72 -5.20
C VAL A 104 -2.27 8.19 -5.44
N ASP A 105 -2.34 9.02 -4.41
CA ASP A 105 -1.96 10.43 -4.43
C ASP A 105 -1.31 10.80 -3.07
N ARG A 106 -0.66 11.96 -3.00
CA ARG A 106 0.03 12.45 -1.81
C ARG A 106 -0.75 13.55 -1.10
#